data_AF-A0A8B8PGF1-F1
#
_entry.id   AF-A0A8B8PGF1-F1
#
_cell.length_a   1.000
_cell.length_b   1.000
_cell.length_c   1.000
_cell.angle_alpha   90.00
_cell.angle_beta   90.00
_cell.angle_gamma   90.00
#
_symmetry.space_group_name_H-M   'P 1'
#
loop_
_entity.id
_entity.type
_entity.pdbx_description
1 polymer ?
#
loop_
_entity_poly.entity_id
_entity_poly.type
_entity_poly.pdbx_seq_one_letter_code
_entity_poly.pdbx_strand_id
1 'polypeptide(L)'
;MAHASSSATFISRNSFVEYIDSYISKFGIKPRYCRSVKAGWYVEKERKWRVDARNTLTQEKEVYMAQFLVVATGENGKGFITELPGLDGFEGKIVHSSEYKSEKDYENKEGLAVGCGNSGMEIISYDLSNFGAHTSIVIRNPFHVLNKEMVYIGMLLSKYVPMTVTDAVVTFLGKLWYGDLTRHGIRRPAKGPFHLKVACGKSPVIDIDTVKKIQSGDIMVLPGIVRIDGNNVVFENRVIKQFDGIIFAIGYKSTANY
;
A
#
# COMPACT_ATOMS: atom_id res chain seq x y z
N MET A 1 -10.07 -1.21 23.56
CA MET A 1 -10.36 -0.02 24.39
C MET A 1 -11.32 0.86 23.61
N ALA A 2 -12.38 1.38 24.22
CA ALA A 2 -13.08 2.50 23.59
C ALA A 2 -12.11 3.69 23.61
N HIS A 3 -11.89 4.30 22.44
CA HIS A 3 -11.12 5.53 22.36
C HIS A 3 -11.83 6.62 23.18
N ALA A 4 -11.07 7.55 23.76
CA ALA A 4 -11.68 8.74 24.36
C ALA A 4 -12.55 9.43 23.30
N SER A 5 -13.72 9.94 23.67
CA SER A 5 -14.64 10.61 22.73
C SER A 5 -14.02 11.82 22.01
N SER A 6 -12.87 12.31 22.49
CA SER A 6 -12.04 13.36 21.91
C SER A 6 -10.98 12.86 20.91
N SER A 7 -10.87 11.55 20.69
CA SER A 7 -9.86 11.00 19.78
C SER A 7 -10.27 11.25 18.33
N ALA A 8 -9.33 11.72 17.52
CA ALA A 8 -9.56 11.90 16.09
C ALA A 8 -10.01 10.58 15.44
N THR A 9 -11.00 10.65 14.54
CA THR A 9 -11.51 9.48 13.79
C THR A 9 -10.40 8.79 12.99
N PHE A 10 -9.39 9.54 12.58
CA PHE A 10 -8.18 9.06 11.93
C PHE A 10 -6.97 9.45 12.79
N ILE A 11 -6.24 8.45 13.29
CA ILE A 11 -5.10 8.64 14.18
C ILE A 11 -3.78 8.60 13.42
N SER A 12 -2.77 9.29 13.95
CA SER A 12 -1.41 9.25 13.41
C SER A 12 -0.74 7.89 13.67
N ARG A 13 0.32 7.58 12.90
CA ARG A 13 1.16 6.39 13.14
C ARG A 13 1.68 6.35 14.57
N ASN A 14 2.18 7.46 15.11
CA ASN A 14 2.77 7.51 16.44
C ASN A 14 1.71 7.27 17.53
N SER A 15 0.53 7.87 17.38
CA SER A 15 -0.60 7.65 18.30
C SER A 15 -1.09 6.20 18.28
N PHE A 16 -1.03 5.54 17.12
CA PHE A 16 -1.36 4.11 17.02
C PHE A 16 -0.33 3.23 17.73
N VAL A 17 0.96 3.56 17.63
CA VAL A 17 2.03 2.84 18.36
C VAL A 17 1.83 2.99 19.87
N GLU A 18 1.59 4.21 20.35
CA GLU A 18 1.30 4.48 21.77
C GLU A 18 0.08 3.69 22.28
N TYR A 19 -0.95 3.55 21.44
CA TYR A 19 -2.11 2.74 21.76
C TYR A 19 -1.76 1.26 21.93
N ILE A 20 -0.93 0.70 21.04
CA ILE A 20 -0.48 -0.69 21.12
C ILE A 20 0.38 -0.90 22.38
N ASP A 21 1.28 0.03 22.70
CA ASP A 21 2.10 -0.04 23.92
C ASP A 21 1.26 0.02 25.19
N SER A 22 0.22 0.86 25.20
CA SER A 22 -0.78 0.93 26.27
C SER A 22 -1.57 -0.37 26.40
N TYR A 23 -1.90 -1.01 25.28
CA TYR A 23 -2.58 -2.30 25.25
C TYR A 23 -1.71 -3.41 25.86
N ILE A 24 -0.44 -3.50 25.46
CA ILE A 24 0.53 -4.46 26.00
C ILE A 24 0.67 -4.29 27.51
N SER A 25 0.83 -3.05 27.97
CA SER A 25 0.97 -2.72 29.39
C SER A 25 -0.26 -3.10 30.20
N LYS A 26 -1.47 -2.80 29.70
CA LYS A 26 -2.72 -3.08 30.40
C LYS A 26 -3.02 -4.57 30.55
N PHE A 27 -2.75 -5.35 29.52
CA PHE A 27 -3.02 -6.80 29.53
C PHE A 27 -1.83 -7.61 30.06
N GLY A 28 -0.74 -6.96 30.49
CA GLY A 28 0.45 -7.63 30.99
C GLY A 28 1.09 -8.56 29.97
N ILE A 29 0.93 -8.26 28.68
CA ILE A 29 1.48 -9.08 27.60
C ILE A 29 2.99 -8.90 27.64
N LYS A 30 3.75 -9.98 27.53
CA LYS A 30 5.21 -9.97 27.52
C LYS A 30 5.74 -10.47 26.18
N PRO A 31 5.70 -9.66 25.11
CA PRO A 31 6.26 -10.06 23.82
C PRO A 31 7.77 -10.22 23.95
N ARG A 32 8.31 -11.29 23.36
CA ARG A 32 9.76 -11.44 23.20
C ARG A 32 10.18 -10.78 21.90
N TYR A 33 10.59 -9.51 22.00
CA TYR A 33 11.12 -8.77 20.85
C TYR A 33 12.45 -9.32 20.35
N CYS A 34 12.85 -8.90 19.15
CA CYS A 34 14.11 -9.27 18.51
C CYS A 34 14.26 -10.77 18.22
N ARG A 35 13.16 -11.50 18.02
CA ARG A 35 13.16 -12.91 17.61
C ARG A 35 12.63 -13.02 16.18
N SER A 36 13.49 -13.35 15.24
CA SER A 36 13.11 -13.64 13.86
C SER A 36 12.86 -15.15 13.73
N VAL A 37 11.59 -15.55 13.61
CA VAL A 37 11.21 -16.93 13.28
C VAL A 37 11.71 -17.25 11.87
N LYS A 38 12.40 -18.39 11.73
CA LYS A 38 12.97 -18.86 10.45
C LYS A 38 12.17 -20.00 9.85
N ALA A 39 11.73 -20.93 10.68
CA ALA A 39 10.94 -22.08 10.25
C ALA A 39 10.09 -22.59 11.41
N GLY A 40 8.96 -23.21 11.10
CA GLY A 40 8.15 -23.94 12.07
C GLY A 40 7.46 -25.13 11.41
N TRP A 41 7.48 -26.28 12.07
CA TRP A 41 6.82 -27.49 11.59
C TRP A 41 6.24 -28.30 12.75
N TYR A 42 5.22 -29.11 12.44
CA TYR A 42 4.58 -29.97 13.43
C TYR A 42 5.37 -31.25 13.61
N VAL A 43 5.66 -31.62 14.86
CA VAL A 43 6.34 -32.86 15.22
C VAL A 43 5.30 -33.82 15.78
N GLU A 44 4.87 -34.78 14.96
CA GLU A 44 3.81 -35.73 15.32
C GLU A 44 4.12 -36.54 16.58
N LYS A 45 5.37 -37.01 16.72
CA LYS A 45 5.83 -37.79 17.88
C LYS A 45 5.64 -37.07 19.21
N GLU A 46 5.82 -35.74 19.20
CA GLU A 46 5.74 -34.89 20.39
C GLU A 46 4.40 -34.17 20.52
N ARG A 47 3.53 -34.30 19.50
CA ARG A 47 2.26 -33.57 19.34
C ARG A 47 2.39 -32.06 19.54
N LYS A 48 3.54 -31.49 19.15
CA LYS A 48 3.90 -30.08 19.34
C LYS A 48 4.46 -29.49 18.06
N TRP A 49 4.23 -28.21 17.86
CA TRP A 49 4.94 -27.37 16.90
C TRP A 49 6.33 -27.07 17.41
N ARG A 50 7.33 -27.33 16.57
CA ARG A 50 8.70 -26.87 16.76
C ARG A 50 8.90 -25.62 15.91
N VAL A 51 9.39 -24.55 16.51
CA VAL A 51 9.65 -23.26 15.87
C VAL A 51 11.10 -22.87 16.10
N ASP A 52 11.85 -22.75 15.01
CA ASP A 52 13.23 -22.29 15.03
C ASP A 52 13.23 -20.76 14.84
N ALA A 53 13.79 -20.06 15.81
CA ALA A 53 13.93 -18.62 15.82
C ALA A 53 15.39 -18.20 15.97
N ARG A 54 15.70 -16.98 15.53
CA ARG A 54 17.01 -16.35 15.73
C ARG A 54 16.85 -15.07 16.52
N ASN A 55 17.62 -14.92 17.58
CA ASN A 55 17.73 -13.66 18.29
C ASN A 55 18.51 -12.68 17.40
N THR A 56 17.91 -11.56 17.00
CA THR A 56 18.56 -10.59 16.09
C THR A 56 19.63 -9.76 16.78
N LEU A 57 19.64 -9.70 18.12
CA LEU A 57 20.65 -9.00 18.91
C LEU A 57 21.89 -9.89 19.13
N THR A 58 21.70 -11.11 19.64
CA THR A 58 22.80 -12.03 19.97
C THR A 58 23.19 -12.93 18.80
N GLN A 59 22.39 -12.96 17.73
CA GLN A 59 22.52 -13.87 16.58
C GLN A 59 22.36 -15.37 16.91
N GLU A 60 22.01 -15.69 18.16
CA GLU A 60 21.82 -17.07 18.65
C GLU A 60 20.58 -17.72 18.07
N LYS A 61 20.65 -19.05 17.93
CA LYS A 61 19.52 -19.89 17.53
C LYS A 61 18.75 -20.30 18.78
N GLU A 62 17.45 -20.01 18.78
CA GLU A 62 16.51 -20.38 19.84
C GLU A 62 15.49 -21.36 19.24
N VAL A 63 15.16 -22.44 19.95
CA VAL A 63 14.12 -23.40 19.54
C VAL A 63 12.98 -23.35 20.53
N TYR A 64 11.77 -23.21 20.01
CA TYR A 64 10.54 -23.13 20.78
C TYR A 64 9.65 -24.34 20.47
N MET A 65 9.06 -24.92 21.51
CA MET A 65 8.08 -26.00 21.37
C MET A 65 6.75 -25.59 21.99
N ALA A 66 5.67 -25.68 21.22
CA ALA A 66 4.34 -25.26 21.65
C ALA A 66 3.25 -26.21 21.12
N GLN A 67 2.12 -26.32 21.80
CA GLN A 67 0.99 -27.14 21.32
C GLN A 67 0.25 -26.49 20.15
N PHE A 68 0.22 -25.15 20.13
CA PHE A 68 -0.47 -24.36 19.12
C PHE A 68 0.50 -23.34 18.52
N LEU A 69 0.38 -23.13 17.21
CA LEU A 69 1.10 -22.10 16.47
C LEU A 69 0.09 -21.16 15.82
N VAL A 70 0.18 -19.87 16.15
CA VAL A 70 -0.60 -18.81 15.51
C VAL A 70 0.35 -17.98 14.65
N VAL A 71 0.12 -17.97 13.34
CA VAL A 71 0.92 -17.17 12.40
C VAL A 71 0.25 -15.81 12.20
N ALA A 72 0.92 -14.76 12.68
CA ALA A 72 0.45 -13.37 12.61
C ALA A 72 1.51 -12.45 11.97
N THR A 73 2.21 -12.95 10.95
CA THR A 73 3.33 -12.23 10.28
C THR A 73 2.86 -11.11 9.34
N GLY A 74 1.55 -10.98 9.11
CA GLY A 74 0.97 -10.01 8.18
C GLY A 74 1.19 -10.36 6.72
N GLU A 75 0.42 -9.72 5.84
CA GLU A 75 0.44 -9.95 4.39
C GLU A 75 1.45 -9.03 3.66
N ASN A 76 1.92 -7.97 4.33
CA ASN A 76 2.72 -6.89 3.73
C ASN A 76 4.24 -7.02 4.01
N GLY A 77 4.80 -8.22 3.87
CA GLY A 77 6.15 -8.51 4.36
C GLY A 77 7.28 -8.12 3.41
N LYS A 78 7.23 -8.53 2.14
CA LYS A 78 8.30 -8.28 1.17
C LYS A 78 7.78 -7.42 0.02
N GLY A 79 8.42 -6.26 -0.19
CA GLY A 79 8.15 -5.42 -1.35
C GLY A 79 8.31 -6.22 -2.64
N PHE A 80 7.37 -6.07 -3.56
CA PHE A 80 7.44 -6.74 -4.85
C PHE A 80 7.90 -5.74 -5.89
N ILE A 81 9.01 -6.01 -6.56
CA ILE A 81 9.41 -5.29 -7.77
C ILE A 81 9.21 -6.28 -8.91
N THR A 82 8.46 -5.88 -9.93
CA THR A 82 8.24 -6.71 -11.12
C THR A 82 9.45 -6.56 -12.03
N GLU A 83 9.93 -7.68 -12.57
CA GLU A 83 10.93 -7.67 -13.63
C GLU A 83 10.33 -6.97 -14.86
N LEU A 84 10.88 -5.81 -15.22
CA LEU A 84 10.51 -5.07 -16.42
C LEU A 84 11.65 -5.20 -17.44
N PRO A 85 11.36 -5.37 -18.74
CA PRO A 85 12.40 -5.41 -19.75
C PRO A 85 13.25 -4.15 -19.71
N GLY A 86 14.57 -4.31 -19.52
CA GLY A 86 15.54 -3.22 -19.48
C GLY A 86 15.62 -2.45 -18.15
N LEU A 87 14.95 -2.92 -17.10
CA LEU A 87 15.04 -2.32 -15.76
C LEU A 87 16.47 -2.31 -15.21
N ASP A 88 17.26 -3.35 -15.50
CA ASP A 88 18.66 -3.46 -15.06
C ASP A 88 19.58 -2.41 -15.71
N GLY A 89 19.16 -1.82 -16.83
CA GLY A 89 19.88 -0.76 -17.54
C GLY A 89 19.46 0.65 -17.16
N PHE A 90 18.55 0.81 -16.19
CA PHE A 90 18.13 2.14 -15.72
C PHE A 90 19.22 2.75 -14.83
N GLU A 91 19.69 3.95 -15.19
CA GLU A 91 20.79 4.61 -14.47
C GLU A 91 20.29 5.42 -13.27
N GLY A 92 18.99 5.69 -13.20
CA GLY A 92 18.36 6.41 -12.09
C GLY A 92 18.09 5.54 -10.86
N LYS A 93 17.46 6.15 -9.85
CA LYS A 93 17.18 5.49 -8.57
C LYS A 93 15.91 4.62 -8.66
N ILE A 94 16.05 3.31 -8.46
CA ILE A 94 14.91 2.39 -8.32
C ILE A 94 14.69 2.07 -6.85
N VAL A 95 13.48 2.33 -6.34
CA VAL A 95 13.10 2.01 -4.96
C VAL A 95 11.71 1.40 -4.89
N HIS A 96 11.50 0.49 -3.96
CA HIS A 96 10.15 0.06 -3.58
C HIS A 96 9.57 1.03 -2.56
N SER A 97 8.24 1.18 -2.53
CA SER A 97 7.52 2.06 -1.58
C SER A 97 7.85 1.78 -0.10
N SER A 98 8.29 0.56 0.23
CA SER A 98 8.71 0.16 1.57
C SER A 98 10.09 0.70 1.99
N GLU A 99 10.95 0.97 1.02
CA GLU A 99 12.31 1.49 1.24
C GLU A 99 12.37 3.01 1.06
N TYR A 100 11.27 3.59 0.58
CA TYR A 100 11.11 5.01 0.44
C TYR A 100 11.04 5.69 1.82
N LYS A 101 11.98 6.60 2.10
CA LYS A 101 12.14 7.23 3.42
C LYS A 101 12.21 8.76 3.42
N SER A 102 12.60 9.39 2.31
CA SER A 102 12.82 10.83 2.31
C SER A 102 12.51 11.49 0.97
N GLU A 103 11.75 12.58 1.09
CA GLU A 103 11.28 13.49 0.04
C GLU A 103 12.42 14.27 -0.64
N LYS A 104 13.51 14.56 0.08
CA LYS A 104 14.59 15.45 -0.40
C LYS A 104 15.38 14.93 -1.59
N ASP A 105 15.37 13.61 -1.80
CA ASP A 105 16.15 13.00 -2.89
C ASP A 105 15.58 13.30 -4.29
N TYR A 106 14.34 13.83 -4.36
CA TYR A 106 13.55 14.01 -5.59
C TYR A 106 13.22 15.47 -5.93
N GLU A 107 13.74 16.43 -5.17
CA GLU A 107 13.52 17.86 -5.45
C GLU A 107 14.04 18.23 -6.86
N ASN A 108 13.19 18.86 -7.68
CA ASN A 108 13.45 19.21 -9.09
C ASN A 108 13.82 18.05 -10.03
N LYS A 109 13.47 16.80 -9.68
CA LYS A 109 13.71 15.62 -10.52
C LYS A 109 12.43 15.09 -11.17
N GLU A 110 12.59 14.31 -12.23
CA GLU A 110 11.49 13.58 -12.88
C GLU A 110 11.27 12.23 -12.17
N GLY A 111 10.20 12.15 -11.38
CA GLY A 111 9.85 10.96 -10.60
C GLY A 111 8.72 10.16 -11.25
N LEU A 112 8.92 8.84 -11.40
CA LEU A 112 7.90 7.91 -11.87
C LEU A 112 7.43 6.98 -10.75
N ALA A 113 6.16 7.05 -10.38
CA ALA A 113 5.56 6.09 -9.47
C ALA A 113 4.82 4.99 -10.24
N VAL A 114 5.18 3.74 -10.00
CA VAL A 114 4.57 2.58 -10.63
C VAL A 114 3.56 1.95 -9.70
N GLY A 115 2.27 2.07 -10.04
CA GLY A 115 1.17 1.49 -9.27
C GLY A 115 0.33 2.56 -8.57
N CYS A 116 -0.98 2.37 -8.64
CA CYS A 116 -1.99 3.26 -8.08
C CYS A 116 -2.56 2.77 -6.74
N GLY A 117 -1.76 2.10 -5.92
CA GLY A 117 -2.18 1.71 -4.56
C GLY A 117 -2.26 2.92 -3.62
N ASN A 118 -2.82 2.75 -2.42
CA ASN A 118 -2.85 3.81 -1.40
C ASN A 118 -1.46 4.39 -1.15
N SER A 119 -0.45 3.53 -0.97
CA SER A 119 0.94 3.99 -0.80
C SER A 119 1.47 4.76 -2.00
N GLY A 120 1.11 4.36 -3.23
CA GLY A 120 1.53 5.08 -4.43
C GLY A 120 0.92 6.47 -4.51
N MET A 121 -0.39 6.58 -4.25
CA MET A 121 -1.07 7.88 -4.24
C MET A 121 -0.61 8.78 -3.10
N GLU A 122 -0.30 8.22 -1.92
CA GLU A 122 0.20 8.97 -0.77
C GLU A 122 1.61 9.51 -1.02
N ILE A 123 2.54 8.67 -1.49
CA ILE A 123 3.91 9.08 -1.83
C ILE A 123 3.90 10.20 -2.87
N ILE A 124 3.10 10.08 -3.93
CA ILE A 124 3.06 11.11 -4.98
C ILE A 124 2.39 12.40 -4.49
N SER A 125 1.32 12.30 -3.70
CA SER A 125 0.62 13.48 -3.18
C SER A 125 1.48 14.26 -2.21
N TYR A 126 2.11 13.55 -1.27
CA TYR A 126 2.84 14.17 -0.17
C TYR A 126 4.21 14.68 -0.63
N ASP A 127 4.96 13.87 -1.37
CA ASP A 127 6.40 14.10 -1.54
C ASP A 127 6.76 14.84 -2.82
N LEU A 128 5.96 14.65 -3.84
CA LEU A 128 6.40 14.86 -5.21
C LEU A 128 5.79 16.14 -5.79
N SER A 129 4.50 16.38 -5.55
CA SER A 129 3.86 17.64 -5.94
C SER A 129 4.01 18.78 -4.93
N ASN A 130 4.22 18.52 -3.63
CA ASN A 130 4.41 19.61 -2.64
C ASN A 130 5.84 20.18 -2.64
N PHE A 131 6.83 19.39 -3.07
CA PHE A 131 8.25 19.76 -3.10
C PHE A 131 8.77 20.06 -4.51
N GLY A 132 7.87 20.31 -5.48
CA GLY A 132 8.24 20.81 -6.80
C GLY A 132 8.87 19.78 -7.77
N ALA A 133 8.72 18.48 -7.52
CA ALA A 133 9.17 17.45 -8.45
C ALA A 133 8.15 17.27 -9.60
N HIS A 134 8.65 17.00 -10.81
CA HIS A 134 7.80 16.69 -11.95
C HIS A 134 7.42 15.23 -11.94
N THR A 135 6.14 14.92 -11.75
CA THR A 135 5.76 13.57 -11.34
C THR A 135 4.73 12.92 -12.21
N SER A 136 4.97 11.63 -12.45
CA SER A 136 4.12 10.82 -13.29
C SER A 136 3.74 9.54 -12.55
N ILE A 137 2.50 9.10 -12.72
CA ILE A 137 1.97 7.87 -12.14
C ILE A 137 1.58 6.88 -13.24
N VAL A 138 2.03 5.64 -13.11
CA VAL A 138 1.60 4.55 -13.99
C VAL A 138 0.35 3.89 -13.44
N ILE A 139 -0.73 3.99 -14.20
CA ILE A 139 -2.03 3.40 -13.87
C ILE A 139 -2.38 2.37 -14.96
N ARG A 140 -2.19 1.08 -14.64
CA ARG A 140 -2.49 -0.02 -15.57
C ARG A 140 -3.95 -0.46 -15.54
N ASN A 141 -4.52 -0.52 -14.34
CA ASN A 141 -5.82 -1.13 -14.11
C ASN A 141 -6.83 -0.10 -13.58
N PRO A 142 -8.11 -0.23 -13.93
CA PRO A 142 -9.17 0.55 -13.31
C PRO A 142 -9.19 0.37 -11.78
N PHE A 143 -9.43 1.45 -11.05
CA PHE A 143 -9.57 1.44 -9.60
C PHE A 143 -10.57 2.49 -9.13
N HIS A 144 -11.10 2.32 -7.92
CA HIS A 144 -12.01 3.30 -7.30
C HIS A 144 -11.21 4.27 -6.46
N VAL A 145 -11.52 5.56 -6.60
CA VAL A 145 -10.99 6.62 -5.76
C VAL A 145 -12.11 7.17 -4.90
N LEU A 146 -11.87 7.23 -3.58
CA LEU A 146 -12.81 7.70 -2.58
C LEU A 146 -12.07 8.57 -1.56
N ASN A 147 -12.78 9.50 -0.93
CA ASN A 147 -12.22 10.18 0.24
C ASN A 147 -12.46 9.37 1.52
N LYS A 148 -11.81 9.79 2.61
CA LYS A 148 -11.93 9.13 3.93
C LYS A 148 -13.37 9.07 4.45
N GLU A 149 -14.15 10.13 4.22
CA GLU A 149 -15.54 10.24 4.68
C GLU A 149 -16.47 9.27 3.95
N MET A 150 -16.30 9.10 2.64
CA MET A 150 -17.08 8.18 1.81
C MET A 150 -16.81 6.73 2.22
N VAL A 151 -15.56 6.38 2.51
CA VAL A 151 -15.21 5.05 3.02
C VAL A 151 -15.88 4.83 4.38
N TYR A 152 -15.87 5.83 5.27
CA TYR A 152 -16.55 5.76 6.55
C TYR A 152 -18.06 5.57 6.42
N ILE A 153 -18.71 6.36 5.54
CA ILE A 153 -20.14 6.19 5.21
C ILE A 153 -20.40 4.78 4.68
N GLY A 154 -19.55 4.28 3.78
CA GLY A 154 -19.66 2.93 3.24
C GLY A 154 -19.56 1.83 4.31
N MET A 155 -18.62 1.99 5.25
CA MET A 155 -18.46 1.08 6.39
C MET A 155 -19.65 1.10 7.35
N LEU A 156 -20.27 2.27 7.57
CA LEU A 156 -21.49 2.39 8.36
C LEU A 156 -22.68 1.75 7.65
N LEU A 157 -22.91 2.09 6.38
CA LEU A 157 -24.02 1.57 5.58
C LEU A 157 -23.95 0.05 5.43
N SER A 158 -22.76 -0.52 5.27
CA SER A 158 -22.58 -1.98 5.16
C SER A 158 -23.11 -2.76 6.37
N LYS A 159 -23.37 -2.11 7.52
CA LYS A 159 -23.99 -2.75 8.69
C LYS A 159 -25.52 -2.85 8.58
N TYR A 160 -26.14 -2.00 7.77
CA TYR A 160 -27.59 -1.83 7.73
C TYR A 160 -28.21 -2.19 6.38
N VAL A 161 -27.45 -2.12 5.28
CA VAL A 161 -27.93 -2.39 3.93
C VAL A 161 -27.02 -3.37 3.17
N PRO A 162 -27.55 -4.06 2.14
CA PRO A 162 -26.75 -4.95 1.30
C PRO A 162 -25.58 -4.22 0.61
N MET A 163 -24.49 -4.95 0.39
CA MET A 163 -23.25 -4.43 -0.21
C MET A 163 -23.46 -3.76 -1.56
N THR A 164 -24.40 -4.25 -2.39
CA THR A 164 -24.74 -3.62 -3.68
C THR A 164 -25.25 -2.20 -3.52
N VAL A 165 -26.06 -1.95 -2.48
CA VAL A 165 -26.60 -0.61 -2.17
C VAL A 165 -25.47 0.28 -1.65
N THR A 166 -24.64 -0.23 -0.74
CA THR A 166 -23.46 0.50 -0.24
C THR A 166 -22.54 0.91 -1.40
N ASP A 167 -22.22 -0.03 -2.27
CA ASP A 167 -21.36 0.20 -3.43
C ASP A 167 -21.96 1.25 -4.37
N ALA A 168 -23.26 1.19 -4.63
CA ALA A 168 -23.95 2.17 -5.48
C ALA A 168 -23.87 3.58 -4.88
N VAL A 169 -24.18 3.73 -3.58
CA VAL A 169 -24.14 5.02 -2.87
C VAL A 169 -22.72 5.59 -2.87
N VAL A 170 -21.73 4.79 -2.49
CA VAL A 170 -20.33 5.26 -2.39
C VAL A 170 -19.75 5.58 -3.77
N THR A 171 -20.08 4.78 -4.78
CA THR A 171 -19.69 5.06 -6.18
C THR A 171 -20.33 6.36 -6.68
N PHE A 172 -21.59 6.61 -6.35
CA PHE A 172 -22.30 7.83 -6.71
C PHE A 172 -21.68 9.06 -6.04
N LEU A 173 -21.42 9.00 -4.73
CA LEU A 173 -20.74 10.07 -3.99
C LEU A 173 -19.36 10.37 -4.60
N GLY A 174 -18.58 9.33 -4.92
CA GLY A 174 -17.30 9.50 -5.61
C GLY A 174 -17.44 10.12 -7.00
N LYS A 175 -18.52 9.82 -7.74
CA LYS A 175 -18.79 10.44 -9.06
C LYS A 175 -19.12 11.92 -8.92
N LEU A 176 -19.93 12.27 -7.93
CA LEU A 176 -20.33 13.64 -7.65
C LEU A 176 -19.12 14.50 -7.22
N TRP A 177 -18.25 13.94 -6.38
CA TRP A 177 -17.10 14.67 -5.83
C TRP A 177 -15.95 14.83 -6.81
N TYR A 178 -15.53 13.73 -7.46
CA TYR A 178 -14.35 13.73 -8.33
C TYR A 178 -14.68 13.97 -9.81
N GLY A 179 -15.96 13.89 -10.20
CA GLY A 179 -16.38 13.97 -11.59
C GLY A 179 -15.86 12.81 -12.45
N ASP A 180 -15.80 13.07 -13.75
CA ASP A 180 -15.27 12.13 -14.74
C ASP A 180 -13.74 12.25 -14.87
N LEU A 181 -13.04 11.28 -14.28
CA LEU A 181 -11.58 11.20 -14.32
C LEU A 181 -11.05 10.46 -15.55
N THR A 182 -11.94 9.98 -16.45
CA THR A 182 -11.54 9.23 -17.65
C THR A 182 -10.62 10.05 -18.55
N ARG A 183 -10.84 11.38 -18.58
CA ARG A 183 -10.02 12.35 -19.32
C ARG A 183 -8.57 12.39 -18.84
N HIS A 184 -8.33 12.02 -17.58
CA HIS A 184 -7.03 12.00 -16.92
C HIS A 184 -6.47 10.58 -16.83
N GLY A 185 -6.97 9.63 -17.63
CA GLY A 185 -6.47 8.24 -17.66
C GLY A 185 -6.95 7.36 -16.50
N ILE A 186 -7.74 7.89 -15.55
CA ILE A 186 -8.28 7.11 -14.43
C ILE A 186 -9.65 6.56 -14.81
N ARG A 187 -9.72 5.24 -14.94
CA ARG A 187 -10.97 4.52 -15.20
C ARG A 187 -11.48 3.86 -13.93
N ARG A 188 -12.81 3.90 -13.73
CA ARG A 188 -13.46 3.19 -12.62
C ARG A 188 -13.83 1.77 -13.04
N PRO A 189 -13.65 0.77 -12.17
CA PRO A 189 -14.14 -0.58 -12.40
C PRO A 189 -15.66 -0.62 -12.54
N ALA A 190 -16.17 -1.62 -13.28
CA ALA A 190 -17.61 -1.87 -13.40
C ALA A 190 -18.23 -2.39 -12.09
N LYS A 191 -17.45 -3.14 -11.30
CA LYS A 191 -17.86 -3.66 -9.98
C LYS A 191 -17.57 -2.63 -8.89
N GLY A 192 -18.38 -2.62 -7.84
CA GLY A 192 -18.27 -1.65 -6.75
C GLY A 192 -17.02 -1.84 -5.86
N PRO A 193 -16.64 -0.80 -5.09
CA PRO A 193 -15.41 -0.79 -4.29
C PRO A 193 -15.37 -1.84 -3.17
N PHE A 194 -16.46 -2.05 -2.43
CA PHE A 194 -16.52 -3.05 -1.37
C PHE A 194 -16.64 -4.47 -1.94
N HIS A 195 -17.38 -4.64 -3.03
CA HIS A 195 -17.42 -5.92 -3.74
C HIS A 195 -16.03 -6.34 -4.24
N LEU A 196 -15.24 -5.43 -4.82
CA LEU A 196 -13.87 -5.72 -5.26
C LEU A 196 -12.92 -6.06 -4.11
N LYS A 197 -13.13 -5.46 -2.95
CA LYS A 197 -12.39 -5.80 -1.74
C LYS A 197 -12.65 -7.23 -1.31
N VAL A 198 -13.91 -7.67 -1.31
CA VAL A 198 -14.26 -9.05 -0.93
C VAL A 198 -13.85 -10.06 -2.00
N ALA A 199 -14.09 -9.76 -3.27
CA ALA A 199 -13.87 -10.71 -4.36
C ALA A 199 -12.39 -10.88 -4.74
N CYS A 200 -11.58 -9.82 -4.63
CA CYS A 200 -10.22 -9.80 -5.15
C CYS A 200 -9.19 -9.21 -4.18
N GLY A 201 -9.59 -8.84 -2.96
CA GLY A 201 -8.72 -8.13 -2.00
C GLY A 201 -8.40 -6.68 -2.41
N LYS A 202 -8.96 -6.17 -3.51
CA LYS A 202 -8.66 -4.83 -4.04
C LYS A 202 -9.48 -3.78 -3.31
N SER A 203 -8.84 -3.11 -2.35
CA SER A 203 -9.46 -1.99 -1.64
C SER A 203 -9.52 -0.74 -2.51
N PRO A 204 -10.54 0.12 -2.33
CA PRO A 204 -10.56 1.43 -2.97
C PRO A 204 -9.38 2.28 -2.48
N VAL A 205 -8.94 3.18 -3.34
CA VAL A 205 -7.89 4.12 -3.04
C VAL A 205 -8.47 5.29 -2.28
N ILE A 206 -7.86 5.60 -1.14
CA ILE A 206 -8.22 6.75 -0.30
C ILE A 206 -7.38 7.93 -0.76
N ASP A 207 -8.04 8.87 -1.43
CA ASP A 207 -7.37 10.05 -1.94
C ASP A 207 -7.17 11.10 -0.84
N ILE A 208 -5.98 11.71 -0.86
CA ILE A 208 -5.54 12.79 0.02
C ILE A 208 -5.08 13.98 -0.82
N ASP A 209 -5.98 14.47 -1.69
CA ASP A 209 -5.76 15.56 -2.66
C ASP A 209 -4.86 15.22 -3.87
N THR A 210 -4.51 13.95 -4.07
CA THR A 210 -3.79 13.49 -5.27
C THR A 210 -4.61 13.73 -6.54
N VAL A 211 -5.93 13.48 -6.49
CA VAL A 211 -6.80 13.65 -7.67
C VAL A 211 -6.85 15.09 -8.14
N LYS A 212 -6.88 16.06 -7.22
CA LYS A 212 -6.86 17.48 -7.58
C LYS A 212 -5.58 17.85 -8.34
N LYS A 213 -4.44 17.30 -7.92
CA LYS A 213 -3.12 17.48 -8.56
C LYS A 213 -3.04 16.81 -9.93
N ILE A 214 -3.75 15.69 -10.12
CA ILE A 214 -3.92 15.06 -11.43
C ILE A 214 -4.80 15.93 -12.33
N GLN A 215 -5.84 16.56 -11.78
CA GLN A 215 -6.74 17.46 -12.51
C GLN A 215 -6.11 18.80 -12.89
N SER A 216 -5.23 19.35 -12.05
CA SER A 216 -4.45 20.57 -12.35
C SER A 216 -3.33 20.30 -13.37
N GLY A 217 -2.95 19.04 -13.57
CA GLY A 217 -1.85 18.66 -14.46
C GLY A 217 -0.48 18.58 -13.78
N ASP A 218 -0.41 18.81 -12.47
CA ASP A 218 0.83 18.69 -11.68
C ASP A 218 1.33 17.23 -11.63
N ILE A 219 0.40 16.27 -11.72
CA ILE A 219 0.69 14.84 -11.81
C ILE A 219 0.18 14.29 -13.15
N MET A 220 1.08 13.75 -13.96
CA MET A 220 0.73 13.12 -15.23
C MET A 220 0.39 11.64 -15.05
N VAL A 221 -0.75 11.20 -15.58
CA VAL A 221 -1.13 9.77 -15.59
C VAL A 221 -0.64 9.12 -16.88
N LEU A 222 0.16 8.06 -16.75
CA LEU A 222 0.73 7.29 -17.84
C LEU A 222 0.18 5.84 -17.83
N PRO A 223 0.04 5.20 -19.01
CA PRO A 223 -0.40 3.81 -19.11
C PRO A 223 0.74 2.85 -18.76
N GLY A 224 0.56 1.53 -18.97
CA GLY A 224 1.57 0.53 -18.60
C GLY A 224 2.94 0.78 -19.24
N ILE A 225 4.00 0.36 -18.53
CA ILE A 225 5.38 0.37 -19.04
C ILE A 225 5.56 -0.86 -19.93
N VAL A 226 6.10 -0.65 -21.13
CA VAL A 226 6.47 -1.72 -22.08
C VAL A 226 7.92 -2.15 -21.85
N ARG A 227 8.84 -1.18 -21.77
CA ARG A 227 10.27 -1.41 -21.52
C ARG A 227 10.96 -0.14 -21.03
N ILE A 228 12.18 -0.30 -20.55
CA ILE A 228 13.06 0.77 -20.09
C ILE A 228 14.36 0.70 -20.91
N ASP A 229 14.74 1.81 -21.54
CA ASP A 229 15.94 1.95 -22.37
C ASP A 229 16.84 3.05 -21.79
N GLY A 230 17.76 2.69 -20.89
CA GLY A 230 18.52 3.67 -20.10
C GLY A 230 17.59 4.44 -19.17
N ASN A 231 17.63 5.78 -19.20
CA ASN A 231 16.70 6.62 -18.45
C ASN A 231 15.35 6.84 -19.16
N ASN A 232 15.16 6.31 -20.37
CA ASN A 232 13.92 6.45 -21.12
C ASN A 232 12.95 5.32 -20.77
N VAL A 233 11.76 5.67 -20.32
CA VAL A 233 10.68 4.71 -20.07
C VAL A 233 9.69 4.76 -21.24
N VAL A 234 9.44 3.60 -21.85
CA VAL A 234 8.53 3.44 -22.99
C VAL A 234 7.19 2.92 -22.50
N PHE A 235 6.11 3.64 -22.81
CA PHE A 235 4.76 3.33 -22.35
C PHE A 235 3.90 2.70 -23.46
N GLU A 236 2.79 2.05 -23.09
CA GLU A 236 1.85 1.37 -24.00
C GLU A 236 1.26 2.30 -25.09
N ASN A 237 1.12 3.59 -24.79
CA ASN A 237 0.68 4.61 -25.74
C ASN A 237 1.80 5.12 -26.66
N ARG A 238 2.98 4.47 -26.66
CA ARG A 238 4.19 4.85 -27.41
C ARG A 238 4.82 6.18 -26.97
N VAL A 239 4.37 6.76 -25.87
CA VAL A 239 5.07 7.89 -25.24
C VAL A 239 6.39 7.37 -24.69
N ILE A 240 7.43 8.16 -24.87
CA ILE A 240 8.76 7.93 -24.30
C ILE A 240 9.07 9.14 -23.43
N LYS A 241 9.41 8.90 -22.16
CA LYS A 241 9.75 9.98 -21.23
C LYS A 241 10.93 9.58 -20.36
N GLN A 242 11.75 10.56 -20.02
CA GLN A 242 12.92 10.38 -19.16
C GLN A 242 12.55 10.57 -17.70
N PHE A 243 13.14 9.75 -16.83
CA PHE A 243 12.95 9.81 -15.38
C PHE A 243 14.29 9.61 -14.66
N ASP A 244 14.45 10.33 -13.55
CA ASP A 244 15.62 10.22 -12.67
C ASP A 244 15.43 9.16 -11.59
N GLY A 245 14.19 8.78 -11.32
CA GLY A 245 13.88 7.72 -10.36
C GLY A 245 12.52 7.09 -10.55
N ILE A 246 12.45 5.80 -10.20
CA ILE A 246 11.26 4.97 -10.29
C ILE A 246 10.93 4.41 -8.91
N ILE A 247 9.72 4.72 -8.44
CA ILE A 247 9.17 4.23 -7.17
C ILE A 247 8.13 3.15 -7.46
N PHE A 248 8.43 1.91 -7.11
CA PHE A 248 7.49 0.80 -7.23
C PHE A 248 6.55 0.76 -6.03
N ALA A 249 5.28 1.10 -6.26
CA ALA A 249 4.17 1.03 -5.32
C ALA A 249 3.16 -0.06 -5.71
N ILE A 250 3.67 -1.24 -6.07
CA ILE A 250 2.87 -2.38 -6.58
C ILE A 250 2.49 -3.41 -5.52
N GLY A 251 2.54 -3.02 -4.24
CA GLY A 251 2.12 -3.85 -3.12
C GLY A 251 3.20 -4.80 -2.61
N TYR A 252 2.77 -5.79 -1.83
CA TYR A 252 3.67 -6.67 -1.06
C TYR A 252 3.33 -8.13 -1.31
N LYS A 253 4.32 -9.01 -1.13
CA LYS A 253 4.13 -10.45 -1.00
C LYS A 253 4.14 -10.86 0.47
N SER A 254 3.27 -11.80 0.82
CA SER A 254 3.32 -12.49 2.11
C SER A 254 4.68 -13.18 2.27
N THR A 255 5.24 -13.09 3.46
CA THR A 255 6.49 -13.77 3.84
C THR A 255 6.25 -15.17 4.41
N ALA A 256 5.00 -15.50 4.74
CA ALA A 256 4.62 -16.85 5.16
C ALA A 256 4.25 -17.67 3.92
N ASN A 257 5.10 -18.64 3.59
CA ASN A 257 4.76 -19.73 2.68
C ASN A 257 4.00 -20.78 3.50
N TYR A 258 2.70 -20.90 3.28
CA TYR A 258 1.88 -21.97 3.84
C TYR A 258 1.91 -23.20 2.93
#